data_AF-A0A265E5S7-F1
#
_entry.id   AF-A0A265E5S7-F1
#
_cell.length_a   1.000
_cell.length_b   1.000
_cell.length_c   1.000
_cell.angle_alpha   90.00
_cell.angle_beta   90.00
_cell.angle_gamma   90.00
#
_symmetry.space_group_name_H-M   'P 1'
#
loop_
_entity.id
_entity.type
_entity.pdbx_description
1 polymer ?
#
loop_
_entity_poly.entity_id
_entity_poly.type
_entity_poly.pdbx_seq_one_letter_code
_entity_poly.pdbx_strand_id
1 'polypeptide(L)'
;MAFFKYLTWDNSHMDLRYTKDEYGGDVHITKVYRDDRDVNMERVNRKYSDQLRDAQRAIFGNRLGMFLVYFALVIMPALVLGVIQNNILLIAVITVYTIIAYFIVEAVNQVEINRLLYKLDQEIKSSPRIENRR
;
A
#
# COMPACT_ATOMS: atom_id res chain seq x y z
N MET A 1 -5.72 11.87 13.06
CA MET A 1 -5.74 12.95 12.03
C MET A 1 -4.77 12.69 10.87
N ALA A 2 -3.54 12.22 11.11
CA ALA A 2 -2.59 11.90 10.03
C ALA A 2 -3.07 10.77 9.08
N PHE A 3 -3.79 9.77 9.60
CA PHE A 3 -4.37 8.68 8.79
C PHE A 3 -5.30 9.21 7.68
N PHE A 4 -6.34 9.97 8.05
CA PHE A 4 -7.25 10.57 7.08
C PHE A 4 -6.56 11.54 6.12
N LYS A 5 -5.57 12.31 6.60
CA LYS A 5 -4.78 13.20 5.75
C LYS A 5 -4.15 12.45 4.57
N TYR A 6 -3.55 11.28 4.80
CA TYR A 6 -2.93 10.50 3.73
C TYR A 6 -3.96 9.68 2.94
N LEU A 7 -5.03 9.21 3.58
CA LEU A 7 -6.11 8.49 2.90
C LEU A 7 -6.79 9.36 1.83
N THR A 8 -7.03 10.63 2.13
CA THR A 8 -7.71 11.57 1.23
C THR A 8 -6.75 12.48 0.46
N TRP A 9 -5.44 12.20 0.49
CA TRP A 9 -4.48 13.00 -0.26
C TRP A 9 -4.60 12.68 -1.75
N ASP A 10 -4.86 13.71 -2.56
CA ASP A 10 -4.91 13.58 -4.00
C ASP A 10 -3.49 13.32 -4.55
N ASN A 11 -3.32 12.13 -5.11
CA ASN A 11 -2.09 11.65 -5.71
C ASN A 11 -2.18 11.55 -7.25
N SER A 12 -3.20 12.15 -7.87
CA SER A 12 -3.50 12.02 -9.30
C SER A 12 -2.37 12.49 -10.24
N HIS A 13 -1.49 13.38 -9.77
CA HIS A 13 -0.31 13.84 -10.49
C HIS A 13 0.88 12.87 -10.42
N MET A 14 0.84 11.88 -9.53
CA MET A 14 1.90 10.92 -9.29
C MET A 14 1.60 9.60 -10.03
N ASP A 15 2.63 9.05 -10.69
CA ASP A 15 2.61 7.75 -11.36
C ASP A 15 3.91 7.02 -10.98
N LEU A 16 3.91 6.40 -9.81
CA LEU A 16 5.07 5.67 -9.30
C LEU A 16 5.18 4.33 -10.04
N ARG A 17 6.20 4.22 -10.87
CA ARG A 17 6.56 2.97 -11.55
C ARG A 17 7.93 2.52 -11.09
N TYR A 18 8.10 1.22 -10.93
CA TYR A 18 9.35 0.63 -10.52
C TYR A 18 9.51 -0.75 -11.16
N THR A 19 10.76 -1.16 -11.33
CA THR A 19 11.12 -2.55 -11.63
C THR A 19 11.69 -3.20 -10.37
N LYS A 20 11.58 -4.51 -10.27
CA LYS A 20 12.15 -5.31 -9.19
C LYS A 20 13.13 -6.30 -9.81
N ASP A 21 14.34 -6.32 -9.31
CA ASP A 21 15.32 -7.33 -9.73
C ASP A 21 14.88 -8.72 -9.28
N GLU A 22 14.89 -9.69 -10.21
CA GLU A 22 14.47 -11.08 -9.99
C GLU A 22 15.35 -11.79 -8.95
N TYR A 23 16.60 -11.37 -8.77
CA TYR A 23 17.56 -12.06 -7.92
C TYR A 23 17.89 -11.31 -6.62
N GLY A 24 17.91 -9.97 -6.64
CA GLY A 24 18.24 -9.14 -5.48
C GLY A 24 17.04 -8.65 -4.67
N GLY A 25 15.83 -8.64 -5.27
CA GLY A 25 14.65 -8.03 -4.67
C GLY A 25 14.77 -6.51 -4.46
N ASP A 26 15.79 -5.89 -5.05
CA ASP A 26 15.98 -4.45 -5.05
C ASP A 26 14.98 -3.79 -5.99
N VAL A 27 14.42 -2.68 -5.51
CA VAL A 27 13.36 -1.95 -6.20
C VAL A 27 13.99 -0.73 -6.86
N HIS A 28 13.83 -0.61 -8.17
CA HIS A 28 14.33 0.51 -8.93
C HIS A 28 13.17 1.33 -9.51
N ILE A 29 12.98 2.54 -8.99
CA ILE A 29 11.98 3.51 -9.40
C ILE A 29 12.35 4.04 -10.79
N THR A 30 11.44 3.86 -11.75
CA THR A 30 11.61 4.25 -13.16
C THR A 30 10.79 5.50 -13.52
N LYS A 31 9.69 5.76 -12.81
CA LYS A 31 8.85 6.94 -13.00
C LYS A 31 8.19 7.34 -11.68
N VAL A 32 7.97 8.63 -11.50
CA VAL A 32 7.40 9.22 -10.28
C VAL A 32 6.14 10.04 -10.56
N TYR A 33 6.21 10.92 -11.56
CA TYR A 33 5.08 11.76 -11.98
C TYR A 33 4.50 11.25 -13.27
N ARG A 34 3.23 11.55 -13.50
CA ARG A 34 2.58 11.23 -14.78
C ARG A 34 3.20 12.02 -15.93
N ASP A 35 3.56 13.28 -15.65
CA ASP A 35 4.18 14.21 -16.58
C ASP A 35 5.70 13.97 -16.70
N ASP A 36 6.28 14.36 -17.83
CA ASP A 36 7.72 14.20 -18.14
C ASP A 36 8.61 15.25 -17.45
N ARG A 37 8.36 15.50 -16.16
CA ARG A 37 9.20 16.38 -15.35
C ARG A 37 10.58 15.73 -15.20
N ASP A 38 11.63 16.50 -15.43
CA ASP A 38 13.00 16.03 -15.23
C ASP A 38 13.22 15.80 -13.74
N VAL A 39 13.15 14.55 -13.29
CA VAL A 39 13.37 14.17 -11.90
C VAL A 39 14.70 13.43 -11.83
N ASN A 40 15.55 13.81 -10.87
CA ASN A 40 16.80 13.08 -10.63
C ASN A 40 16.50 11.69 -10.05
N MET A 41 16.30 10.71 -10.94
CA MET A 41 15.95 9.33 -10.58
C MET A 41 17.06 8.63 -9.80
N GLU A 42 18.32 9.03 -9.94
CA GLU A 42 19.43 8.46 -9.16
C GLU A 42 19.31 8.80 -7.67
N ARG A 43 18.97 10.05 -7.35
CA ARG A 43 18.72 10.49 -5.96
C ARG A 43 17.45 9.85 -5.41
N VAL A 44 16.39 9.80 -6.20
CA VAL A 44 15.12 9.17 -5.80
C VAL A 44 15.36 7.70 -5.47
N ASN A 45 16.05 6.97 -6.35
CA ASN A 45 16.37 5.57 -6.12
C ASN A 45 17.22 5.39 -4.86
N ARG A 46 18.31 6.15 -4.66
CA ARG A 46 19.18 5.98 -3.48
C ARG A 46 18.45 6.16 -2.15
N LYS A 47 17.41 6.99 -2.10
CA LYS A 47 16.71 7.32 -0.85
C LYS A 47 15.40 6.56 -0.65
N TYR A 48 14.68 6.28 -1.73
CA TYR A 48 13.32 5.74 -1.70
C TYR A 48 13.21 4.30 -2.18
N SER A 49 14.23 3.68 -2.78
CA SER A 49 14.20 2.25 -3.14
C SER A 49 13.95 1.37 -1.92
N ASP A 50 14.71 1.58 -0.85
CA ASP A 50 14.60 0.83 0.40
C ASP A 50 13.27 1.09 1.09
N GLN A 51 12.83 2.36 1.13
CA GLN A 51 11.53 2.71 1.72
C GLN A 51 10.36 2.09 0.96
N LEU A 52 10.45 2.02 -0.38
CA LEU A 52 9.44 1.40 -1.22
C LEU A 52 9.43 -0.13 -1.03
N ARG A 53 10.61 -0.74 -0.90
CA ARG A 53 10.74 -2.17 -0.55
C ARG A 53 10.15 -2.46 0.83
N ASP A 54 10.41 -1.61 1.81
CA ASP A 54 9.87 -1.76 3.17
C ASP A 54 8.36 -1.54 3.21
N ALA A 55 7.85 -0.54 2.50
CA ALA A 55 6.40 -0.32 2.36
C ALA A 55 5.71 -1.51 1.68
N GLN A 56 6.32 -2.10 0.64
CA GLN A 56 5.80 -3.32 0.02
C GLN A 56 5.78 -4.51 0.98
N ARG A 57 6.86 -4.70 1.76
CA ARG A 57 6.93 -5.74 2.78
C ARG A 57 5.86 -5.51 3.86
N ALA A 58 5.65 -4.27 4.28
CA ALA A 58 4.62 -3.91 5.25
C ALA A 58 3.21 -4.18 4.70
N ILE A 59 2.92 -3.80 3.45
CA ILE A 59 1.63 -4.07 2.79
C ILE A 59 1.39 -5.58 2.67
N PHE A 60 2.39 -6.34 2.22
CA PHE A 60 2.30 -7.79 2.13
C PHE A 60 2.11 -8.43 3.51
N GLY A 61 2.88 -7.98 4.50
CA GLY A 61 2.78 -8.43 5.89
C GLY A 61 1.42 -8.13 6.51
N ASN A 62 0.86 -6.94 6.28
CA ASN A 62 -0.46 -6.54 6.75
C ASN A 62 -1.56 -7.39 6.11
N ARG A 63 -1.46 -7.65 4.79
CA ARG A 63 -2.40 -8.53 4.08
C ARG A 63 -2.34 -9.97 4.61
N LEU A 64 -1.13 -10.51 4.77
CA LEU A 64 -0.93 -11.88 5.28
C LEU A 64 -1.36 -11.99 6.75
N GLY A 65 -0.97 -11.04 7.59
CA GLY A 65 -1.33 -10.99 9.00
C GLY A 65 -2.84 -10.91 9.19
N MET A 66 -3.52 -10.04 8.44
CA MET A 66 -4.99 -10.00 8.49
C MET A 66 -5.60 -11.31 8.01
N PHE A 67 -5.11 -11.90 6.92
CA PHE A 67 -5.61 -13.20 6.48
C PHE A 67 -5.47 -14.27 7.56
N LEU A 68 -4.33 -14.36 8.24
CA LEU A 68 -4.12 -15.32 9.33
C LEU A 68 -5.05 -15.06 10.53
N VAL A 69 -5.18 -13.81 10.96
CA VAL A 69 -6.08 -13.42 12.05
C VAL A 69 -7.54 -13.69 11.68
N TYR A 70 -7.92 -13.35 10.46
CA TYR A 70 -9.25 -13.57 9.92
C TYR A 70 -9.58 -15.07 9.85
N PHE A 71 -8.65 -15.86 9.33
CA PHE A 71 -8.80 -17.30 9.26
C PHE A 71 -8.95 -17.91 10.66
N ALA A 72 -8.11 -17.49 11.61
CA ALA A 72 -8.10 -18.05 12.96
C ALA A 72 -9.30 -17.64 13.82
N LEU A 73 -9.75 -16.38 13.72
CA LEU A 73 -10.80 -15.83 14.59
C LEU A 73 -12.19 -15.84 13.96
N VAL A 74 -12.29 -15.93 12.65
CA VAL A 74 -13.58 -15.88 11.94
C VAL A 74 -13.87 -17.19 11.25
N ILE A 75 -13.00 -17.63 10.33
CA ILE A 75 -13.27 -18.83 9.53
C ILE A 75 -13.25 -20.09 10.41
N MET A 76 -12.25 -20.27 11.26
CA MET A 76 -12.16 -21.47 12.11
C MET A 76 -13.38 -21.60 13.06
N PRO A 77 -13.76 -20.59 13.85
CA PRO A 77 -14.95 -20.67 14.70
C PRO A 77 -16.24 -20.83 13.90
N ALA A 78 -16.34 -20.18 12.75
CA ALA A 78 -17.49 -20.29 11.87
C ALA A 78 -17.69 -21.69 11.30
N LEU A 79 -16.61 -22.37 10.91
CA LEU A 79 -16.67 -23.76 10.44
C LEU A 79 -17.17 -24.67 11.56
N VAL A 80 -16.65 -24.50 12.78
CA VAL A 80 -17.08 -25.28 13.96
C VAL A 80 -18.57 -25.04 14.26
N LEU A 81 -19.01 -23.78 14.33
CA LEU A 81 -20.40 -23.43 14.62
C LEU A 81 -21.35 -23.78 13.47
N GLY A 82 -20.91 -23.62 12.23
CA GLY A 82 -21.68 -23.94 11.04
C GLY A 82 -21.99 -25.43 10.95
N VAL A 83 -21.02 -26.30 11.26
CA VAL A 83 -21.24 -27.76 11.34
C VAL A 83 -22.20 -28.12 12.48
N ILE A 84 -22.11 -27.45 13.63
CA ILE A 84 -22.96 -27.74 14.79
C ILE A 84 -24.40 -27.24 14.60
N GLN A 85 -24.59 -26.05 14.01
CA GLN A 85 -25.89 -25.37 13.97
C GLN A 85 -26.60 -25.44 12.61
N ASN A 86 -25.94 -25.96 11.56
CA ASN A 86 -26.44 -26.05 10.19
C ASN A 86 -27.12 -24.75 9.70
N ASN A 87 -26.54 -23.60 10.05
CA ASN A 87 -27.18 -22.30 9.91
C ASN A 87 -26.56 -21.50 8.75
N ILE A 88 -27.29 -21.41 7.65
CA ILE A 88 -26.83 -20.72 6.43
C ILE A 88 -26.72 -19.19 6.60
N LEU A 89 -27.43 -18.59 7.57
CA LEU A 89 -27.31 -17.17 7.91
C LEU A 89 -25.91 -16.83 8.46
N LEU A 90 -25.26 -17.78 9.13
CA LEU A 90 -23.91 -17.60 9.65
C LEU A 90 -22.92 -17.32 8.52
N ILE A 91 -23.05 -18.04 7.40
CA ILE A 91 -22.24 -17.86 6.20
C ILE A 91 -22.43 -16.44 5.64
N ALA A 92 -23.67 -15.97 5.52
CA ALA A 92 -23.97 -14.63 4.99
C ALA A 92 -23.33 -13.52 5.84
N VAL A 93 -23.41 -13.61 7.18
CA VAL A 93 -22.79 -12.64 8.10
C VAL A 93 -21.26 -12.62 7.96
N ILE A 94 -20.63 -13.79 7.85
CA ILE A 94 -19.18 -13.91 7.67
C ILE A 94 -18.75 -13.31 6.34
N THR A 95 -19.50 -13.54 5.27
CA THR A 95 -19.19 -12.95 3.97
C THR A 95 -19.19 -11.42 4.05
N VAL A 96 -20.22 -10.81 4.65
CA VAL A 96 -20.28 -9.35 4.84
C VAL A 96 -19.12 -8.85 5.69
N TYR A 97 -18.81 -9.55 6.79
CA TYR A 97 -17.69 -9.19 7.65
C TYR A 97 -16.33 -9.30 6.92
N THR A 98 -16.14 -10.32 6.08
CA THR A 98 -14.93 -10.49 5.24
C THR A 98 -14.69 -9.26 4.39
N ILE A 99 -15.75 -8.79 3.73
CA ILE A 99 -15.70 -7.63 2.83
C ILE A 99 -15.26 -6.39 3.61
N ILE A 100 -15.86 -6.13 4.77
CA ILE A 100 -15.51 -4.99 5.62
C ILE A 100 -14.06 -5.07 6.10
N ALA A 101 -13.62 -6.24 6.59
CA ALA A 101 -12.25 -6.44 7.06
C ALA A 101 -11.22 -6.21 5.95
N TYR A 102 -11.51 -6.71 4.74
CA TYR A 102 -10.69 -6.44 3.56
C TYR A 102 -10.59 -4.95 3.26
N PHE A 103 -11.71 -4.22 3.25
CA PHE A 103 -11.72 -2.77 3.02
C PHE A 103 -10.89 -2.00 4.04
N ILE A 104 -10.94 -2.39 5.33
CA ILE A 104 -10.15 -1.74 6.38
C ILE A 104 -8.65 -1.91 6.11
N VAL A 105 -8.21 -3.13 5.77
CA VAL A 105 -6.80 -3.38 5.47
C VAL A 105 -6.36 -2.64 4.22
N GLU A 106 -7.20 -2.59 3.19
CA GLU A 106 -6.85 -1.86 1.99
C GLU A 106 -6.77 -0.34 2.26
N ALA A 107 -7.61 0.22 3.13
CA ALA A 107 -7.48 1.61 3.57
C ALA A 107 -6.15 1.86 4.33
N VAL A 108 -5.72 0.92 5.18
CA VAL A 108 -4.42 1.02 5.86
C VAL A 108 -3.26 0.94 4.85
N ASN A 109 -3.33 0.01 3.91
CA ASN A 109 -2.31 -0.13 2.84
C ASN A 109 -2.23 1.13 1.98
N GLN A 110 -3.38 1.72 1.61
CA GLN A 110 -3.44 2.97 0.86
C GLN A 110 -2.79 4.13 1.61
N VAL A 111 -3.00 4.22 2.93
CA VAL A 111 -2.35 5.24 3.76
C VAL A 111 -0.83 5.06 3.78
N GLU A 112 -0.33 3.83 3.86
CA GLU A 112 1.10 3.54 3.82
C GLU A 112 1.74 4.02 2.50
N ILE A 113 1.11 3.69 1.36
CA ILE A 113 1.54 4.12 0.03
C ILE A 113 1.46 5.64 -0.10
N ASN A 114 0.31 6.25 0.22
CA ASN A 114 0.11 7.69 0.06
C ASN A 114 1.04 8.50 0.97
N ARG A 115 1.41 7.98 2.15
CA ARG A 115 2.41 8.62 3.01
C ARG A 115 3.80 8.61 2.36
N LEU A 116 4.18 7.51 1.71
CA LEU A 116 5.44 7.41 0.98
C LEU A 116 5.46 8.36 -0.22
N LEU A 117 4.39 8.35 -1.01
CA LEU A 117 4.21 9.24 -2.16
C LEU A 117 4.23 10.73 -1.73
N TYR A 118 3.53 11.08 -0.66
CA TYR A 118 3.50 12.44 -0.12
C TYR A 118 4.90 12.94 0.28
N LYS A 119 5.70 12.11 0.96
CA LYS A 119 7.08 12.45 1.33
C LYS A 119 7.95 12.67 0.09
N LEU A 120 7.81 11.79 -0.90
CA LEU A 120 8.54 11.84 -2.15
C LEU A 120 8.19 13.11 -2.94
N ASP A 121 6.91 13.47 -3.02
CA ASP A 121 6.43 14.69 -3.68
C ASP A 121 6.94 15.97 -2.99
N GLN A 122 6.87 16.03 -1.65
CA GLN A 122 7.38 17.17 -0.89
C GLN A 122 8.88 17.35 -1.07
N GLU A 123 9.65 16.27 -1.06
CA GLU A 123 11.10 16.35 -1.21
C GLU A 123 11.51 16.84 -2.59
N ILE A 124 10.89 16.31 -3.66
CA ILE A 124 11.17 16.75 -5.03
C ILE A 124 10.82 18.23 -5.20
N LYS A 125 9.65 18.66 -4.68
CA LYS A 125 9.25 20.08 -4.69
C LYS A 125 10.19 20.98 -3.88
N SER A 126 10.76 20.48 -2.79
CA SER A 126 11.66 21.25 -1.91
C SER A 126 13.12 21.32 -2.38
N SER A 127 13.50 20.57 -3.43
CA SER A 127 14.87 20.52 -3.95
C SER A 127 14.94 21.12 -5.37
N PRO A 128 15.12 22.46 -5.51
CA PRO A 128 14.91 23.20 -6.75
C PRO A 128 16.08 23.11 -7.74
N ARG A 129 16.58 21.91 -8.06
CA ARG A 129 17.51 21.73 -9.19
C ARG A 129 16.80 21.37 -10.51
N ILE A 130 15.54 21.74 -10.64
CA ILE A 130 14.75 21.56 -11.86
C ILE A 130 13.95 22.85 -12.11
N GLU A 131 14.67 23.95 -12.25
CA GLU A 131 14.17 25.15 -12.93
C GLU A 131 15.37 25.94 -13.46
N ASN A 132 16.15 25.32 -14.36
CA ASN A 132 16.94 26.04 -15.36
C ASN A 132 17.76 25.06 -16.20
N ARG A 133 17.17 24.62 -17.31
CA ARG A 133 17.86 24.61 -18.61
C ARG A 133 16.84 25.03 -19.67
N ARG A 134 16.84 26.34 -19.95
CA ARG A 134 16.54 26.80 -21.30
C ARG A 134 17.68 26.35 -22.22
#